data_AF-H5Y501-F1
#
_entry.id   AF-H5Y501-F1
#
_cell.length_a   1.000
_cell.length_b   1.000
_cell.length_c   1.000
_cell.angle_alpha   90.00
_cell.angle_beta   90.00
_cell.angle_gamma   90.00
#
_symmetry.space_group_name_H-M   'P 1'
#
loop_
_entity.id
_entity.type
_entity.pdbx_description
1 polymer ?
#
loop_
_entity_poly.entity_id
_entity_poly.type
_entity_poly.pdbx_seq_one_letter_code
_entity_poly.pdbx_strand_id
1 'polypeptide(L)' 'MQLNEMEMKKVLDQGMLTRSIIENDTARKKCQMYTELAKDPAVKGFFKEQSKALDDVVGYFKKGMIELQ' A
#
# COMPACT_ATOMS: atom_id res chain seq x y z
N MET A 1 -19.53 -28.30 1.02
CA MET A 1 -19.67 -26.90 1.49
C MET A 1 -18.33 -26.19 1.69
N GLN A 2 -17.26 -26.86 2.16
CA GLN A 2 -15.93 -26.28 2.37
C GLN A 2 -15.28 -25.62 1.13
N LEU A 3 -15.54 -26.10 -0.08
CA LEU A 3 -15.04 -25.48 -1.32
C LEU A 3 -15.52 -24.02 -1.48
N ASN A 4 -16.78 -23.74 -1.14
CA ASN A 4 -17.37 -22.39 -1.21
C ASN A 4 -16.75 -21.44 -0.17
N GLU A 5 -16.36 -21.97 1.01
CA GLU A 5 -15.70 -21.17 2.05
C GLU A 5 -14.27 -20.78 1.66
N MET A 6 -13.52 -21.67 1.02
CA MET A 6 -12.17 -21.37 0.53
C MET A 6 -12.18 -20.35 -0.62
N GLU A 7 -13.11 -20.49 -1.57
CA GLU A 7 -13.27 -19.53 -2.66
C GLU A 7 -13.69 -18.14 -2.15
N MET A 8 -14.64 -18.11 -1.20
CA MET A 8 -15.05 -16.86 -0.54
C MET A 8 -13.88 -16.22 0.22
N LYS A 9 -13.08 -17.01 0.96
CA LYS A 9 -11.88 -16.50 1.64
C LYS A 9 -10.89 -15.90 0.63
N LYS A 10 -10.64 -16.59 -0.49
CA LYS A 10 -9.74 -16.11 -1.55
C LYS A 10 -10.18 -14.73 -2.07
N VAL A 11 -11.47 -14.54 -2.34
CA VAL A 11 -12.02 -13.26 -2.80
C VAL A 11 -11.86 -12.17 -1.75
N LEU A 12 -12.14 -12.47 -0.48
CA LEU A 12 -11.98 -11.51 0.61
C LEU A 12 -10.53 -11.10 0.81
N ASP A 13 -9.59 -12.05 0.79
CA ASP A 13 -8.15 -11.79 0.90
C ASP A 13 -7.65 -10.93 -0.26
N GLN A 14 -8.09 -11.22 -1.50
CA GLN A 14 -7.79 -10.38 -2.67
C GLN A 14 -8.34 -8.96 -2.52
N GLY A 15 -9.55 -8.81 -2.00
CA GLY A 15 -10.17 -7.51 -1.74
C GLY A 15 -9.38 -6.72 -0.69
N MET A 16 -8.94 -7.37 0.39
CA MET A 16 -8.11 -6.75 1.43
C MET A 16 -6.78 -6.26 0.86
N LEU A 17 -6.05 -7.12 0.14
CA LEU A 17 -4.76 -6.73 -0.45
C LEU A 17 -4.91 -5.60 -1.48
N THR A 18 -5.93 -5.67 -2.33
CA THR A 18 -6.23 -4.61 -3.30
C THR A 18 -6.45 -3.28 -2.60
N ARG A 19 -7.27 -3.26 -1.54
CA ARG A 19 -7.53 -2.06 -0.76
C ARG A 19 -6.26 -1.53 -0.11
N SER A 20 -5.45 -2.40 0.50
CA SER A 20 -4.18 -2.01 1.12
C SER A 20 -3.21 -1.40 0.11
N ILE A 21 -3.12 -1.93 -1.11
CA ILE A 21 -2.30 -1.34 -2.19
C ILE A 21 -2.79 0.08 -2.51
N ILE A 22 -4.08 0.27 -2.75
CA ILE A 22 -4.67 1.57 -3.12
C ILE A 22 -4.44 2.62 -2.01
N GLU A 23 -4.67 2.25 -0.76
CA GLU A 23 -4.53 3.17 0.38
C GLU A 23 -3.07 3.59 0.57
N ASN A 24 -2.11 2.66 0.44
CA ASN A 24 -0.69 2.98 0.57
C ASN A 24 -0.15 3.76 -0.64
N ASP A 25 -0.59 3.45 -1.87
CA ASP A 25 -0.26 4.26 -3.05
C ASP A 25 -0.79 5.70 -2.91
N THR A 26 -1.99 5.85 -2.37
CA THR A 26 -2.59 7.17 -2.09
C THR A 26 -1.80 7.92 -1.02
N ALA A 27 -1.43 7.26 0.08
CA ALA A 27 -0.58 7.83 1.12
C ALA A 27 0.79 8.26 0.57
N ARG A 28 1.37 7.46 -0.33
CA ARG A 28 2.65 7.76 -0.98
C ARG A 28 2.57 9.03 -1.82
N LYS A 29 1.54 9.15 -2.66
CA LYS A 29 1.31 10.38 -3.46
C LYS A 29 1.11 11.61 -2.58
N LYS A 30 0.41 11.47 -1.44
CA LYS A 30 0.29 12.56 -0.45
C LYS A 30 1.65 12.94 0.12
N CYS A 31 2.50 11.98 0.48
CA CYS A 31 3.85 12.25 0.96
C CYS A 31 4.71 12.98 -0.10
N GLN A 32 4.62 12.58 -1.38
CA GLN A 32 5.29 13.28 -2.48
C GLN A 32 4.83 14.73 -2.58
N MET A 33 3.51 14.96 -2.59
CA MET A 33 2.92 16.30 -2.60
C MET A 33 3.37 17.13 -1.38
N TYR A 34 3.37 16.57 -0.17
CA TYR A 34 3.81 17.29 1.03
C TYR A 34 5.31 17.58 1.01
N THR A 35 6.13 16.73 0.39
CA THR A 35 7.56 16.99 0.17
C THR A 35 7.77 18.21 -0.72
N GLU A 36 6.92 18.41 -1.72
CA GLU A 36 6.97 19.57 -2.63
C GLU A 36 6.49 20.86 -1.94
N LEU A 37 5.46 20.75 -1.09
CA LEU A 37 4.87 21.90 -0.37
C LEU A 37 5.69 22.32 0.87
N ALA A 38 6.46 21.42 1.46
CA ALA A 38 7.22 21.68 2.68
C ALA A 38 8.36 22.67 2.44
N LYS A 39 8.36 23.76 3.21
CA LYS A 39 9.46 24.74 3.26
C LYS A 39 10.54 24.37 4.26
N ASP A 40 10.15 23.71 5.36
CA ASP A 40 11.07 23.24 6.38
C ASP A 40 11.86 22.01 5.87
N PRO A 41 13.21 22.03 5.93
CA PRO A 41 14.02 20.91 5.44
C PRO A 41 13.78 19.58 6.16
N ALA A 42 13.49 19.60 7.47
CA ALA A 42 13.25 18.38 8.24
C ALA A 42 11.89 17.77 7.87
N VAL A 43 10.85 18.60 7.73
CA VAL A 43 9.52 18.15 7.27
C VAL A 43 9.60 17.59 5.84
N LYS A 44 10.37 18.24 4.96
CA LYS A 44 10.61 17.74 3.60
C LYS A 44 11.33 16.39 3.60
N GLY A 45 12.36 16.24 4.44
CA GLY A 45 13.08 14.97 4.63
C GLY A 45 12.16 13.86 5.09
N PHE A 46 11.35 14.13 6.11
CA PHE A 46 10.36 13.20 6.66
C PHE A 46 9.42 12.66 5.58
N PHE A 47 8.73 13.53 4.84
CA PHE A 47 7.78 13.07 3.82
C PHE A 47 8.46 12.32 2.67
N LYS A 48 9.69 12.68 2.31
CA LYS A 48 10.47 11.96 1.30
C LYS A 48 10.81 10.54 1.76
N GLU A 49 11.18 10.36 3.01
CA GLU A 49 11.47 9.03 3.59
C GLU A 49 10.21 8.19 3.74
N GLN A 50 9.12 8.78 4.24
CA GLN A 50 7.82 8.10 4.31
C GLN A 50 7.32 7.63 2.94
N SER A 51 7.51 8.44 1.89
CA SER A 51 7.16 8.04 0.51
C SER A 51 7.91 6.79 0.06
N LYS A 52 9.19 6.65 0.42
CA LYS A 52 9.99 5.47 0.07
C LYS A 52 9.56 4.24 0.86
N ALA A 53 9.34 4.39 2.16
CA ALA A 53 8.87 3.30 3.01
C ALA A 53 7.51 2.73 2.51
N LEU A 54 6.63 3.60 2.00
CA LEU A 54 5.36 3.17 1.41
C LEU A 54 5.52 2.36 0.11
N ASP A 55 6.59 2.55 -0.67
CA ASP A 55 6.89 1.70 -1.82
C ASP A 55 7.19 0.26 -1.38
N ASP A 56 7.96 0.08 -0.31
CA ASP A 56 8.27 -1.25 0.24
C ASP A 56 7.01 -1.94 0.75
N VAL A 57 6.12 -1.21 1.42
CA VAL A 57 4.82 -1.71 1.89
C VAL A 57 3.92 -2.12 0.72
N VAL A 58 3.83 -1.31 -0.33
CA VAL A 58 3.11 -1.68 -1.56
C VAL A 58 3.72 -2.92 -2.21
N GLY A 59 5.05 -3.03 -2.24
CA GLY A 59 5.77 -4.20 -2.72
C GLY A 59 5.40 -5.48 -1.96
N TYR A 60 5.33 -5.40 -0.62
CA TYR A 60 4.88 -6.50 0.23
C TYR A 60 3.46 -6.97 -0.14
N PHE A 61 2.49 -6.05 -0.27
CA PHE A 61 1.12 -6.44 -0.62
C PHE A 61 0.99 -6.97 -2.05
N LYS A 62 1.76 -6.44 -3.01
CA LYS A 62 1.81 -6.98 -4.38
C LYS A 62 2.34 -8.41 -4.41
N LYS A 63 3.35 -8.72 -3.59
CA LYS A 63 3.85 -10.09 -3.43
C LYS A 63 2.74 -11.02 -2.91
N GLY A 64 2.01 -10.59 -1.88
CA GLY A 64 0.85 -11.33 -1.37
C GLY A 64 -0.24 -11.57 -2.43
N MET A 65 -0.48 -10.60 -3.33
CA MET A 65 -1.45 -10.78 -4.43
C MET A 65 -1.01 -11.85 -5.43
N ILE A 66 0.29 -11.95 -5.72
CA ILE A 66 0.85 -12.99 -6.61
C ILE A 66 0.71 -14.36 -5.94
N GLU A 67 0.95 -14.46 -4.64
CA GLU A 67 0.81 -15.71 -3.87
C GLU A 67 -0.64 -16.19 -3.76
N LEU A 68 -1.61 -15.29 -3.89
CA LEU A 68 -3.04 -15.62 -3.93
C LEU A 68 -3.54 -16.02 -5.33
N GLN A 69 -2.76 -15.89 -6.41
CA GLN A 69 -3.22 -16.27 -7.76
C GLN A 69 -3.17 -17.79 -7.93
#